data_AF-A0A220SFA3-F1
#
_entry.id   AF-A0A220SFA3-F1
#
_cell.length_a   1.000
_cell.length_b   1.000
_cell.length_c   1.000
_cell.angle_alpha   90.00
_cell.angle_beta   90.00
_cell.angle_gamma   90.00
#
_symmetry.space_group_name_H-M   'P 1'
#
loop_
_entity.id
_entity.type
_entity.pdbx_description
1 polymer ?
#
loop_
_entity_poly.entity_id
_entity_poly.type
_entity_poly.pdbx_seq_one_letter_code
_entity_poly.pdbx_strand_id
1 'polypeptide(L)' 'MKKDFLFILLLISASVILKAQINFGVKAGYNLSTVKFTGEKLDPKSFFYAGGLVEYSLSPKVAVQGELLYTQIGGKMSTE' A
#
# COMPACT_ATOMS: atom_id res chain seq x y z
N MET A 1 36.70 -22.26 -14.60
CA MET A 1 36.81 -20.79 -14.68
C MET A 1 35.72 -20.16 -15.56
N LYS A 2 35.68 -20.44 -16.87
CA LYS A 2 34.69 -19.81 -17.79
C LYS A 2 33.22 -20.09 -17.41
N LYS A 3 32.92 -21.34 -17.05
CA LYS A 3 31.57 -21.80 -16.64
C LYS A 3 31.14 -21.28 -15.26
N ASP A 4 32.09 -21.14 -14.33
CA ASP A 4 31.83 -20.69 -12.96
C ASP A 4 31.60 -19.16 -12.95
N PHE A 5 32.37 -18.43 -13.77
CA PHE A 5 32.14 -17.02 -14.06
C PHE A 5 30.76 -16.77 -14.70
N LEU A 6 30.36 -17.63 -15.65
CA LEU A 6 29.04 -17.56 -16.28
C LEU A 6 27.90 -17.78 -15.28
N PHE A 7 28.10 -18.70 -14.32
CA PHE A 7 27.13 -18.98 -13.26
C PHE A 7 26.97 -17.79 -12.29
N ILE A 8 28.09 -17.17 -11.89
CA ILE A 8 28.08 -15.97 -11.04
C ILE A 8 27.40 -14.81 -11.78
N LEU A 9 27.71 -14.62 -13.07
CA LEU A 9 27.08 -13.58 -13.88
C LEU A 9 25.56 -13.81 -14.04
N LEU A 10 25.13 -15.07 -14.20
CA LEU A 10 23.73 -15.45 -14.27
C LEU A 10 22.99 -15.16 -12.95
N LEU A 11 23.60 -15.49 -11.82
CA LEU A 11 23.04 -15.22 -10.48
C LEU A 11 22.87 -13.71 -10.22
N ILE A 12 23.85 -12.90 -10.62
CA ILE A 12 23.76 -11.43 -10.51
C ILE A 12 22.62 -10.91 -11.41
N SER A 13 22.51 -11.39 -12.65
CA SER A 13 21.47 -10.95 -13.59
C SER A 13 20.04 -11.30 -13.12
N ALA A 14 19.84 -12.46 -12.49
CA ALA A 14 18.54 -12.86 -11.94
C ALA A 14 18.06 -11.92 -10.82
N SER A 15 18.99 -11.36 -10.03
CA SER A 15 18.64 -10.44 -8.94
C SER A 15 18.13 -9.07 -9.42
N VAL A 16 18.54 -8.63 -10.62
CA VAL A 16 18.09 -7.36 -11.22
C VAL A 16 16.66 -7.47 -11.74
N ILE A 17 16.28 -8.63 -12.28
CA ILE A 17 14.92 -8.89 -12.80
C ILE A 17 13.89 -8.87 -11.66
N LEU A 18 14.26 -9.34 -10.47
CA LEU A 18 13.37 -9.33 -9.29
C LEU A 18 13.06 -7.92 -8.75
N LYS A 19 13.83 -6.88 -9.10
CA LYS A 19 13.59 -5.50 -8.66
C LYS A 19 12.57 -4.74 -9.52
N ALA A 20 12.31 -5.16 -10.76
CA ALA A 20 11.39 -4.45 -11.66
C ALA A 20 9.90 -4.59 -11.28
N GLN A 21 9.57 -5.61 -10.49
CA GLN A 21 8.20 -5.92 -10.08
C GLN A 21 7.77 -5.17 -8.81
N ILE A 22 8.69 -4.55 -8.06
CA ILE A 22 8.37 -3.80 -6.84
C ILE A 22 8.41 -2.30 -7.12
N ASN A 23 7.27 -1.63 -6.98
CA ASN A 23 7.11 -0.19 -7.11
C ASN A 23 6.82 0.44 -5.75
N PHE A 24 7.56 1.49 -5.40
CA PHE A 24 7.29 2.29 -4.20
C PHE A 24 6.59 3.58 -4.59
N GLY A 25 5.64 4.02 -3.78
CA GLY A 25 4.88 5.24 -4.02
C GLY A 25 4.46 5.94 -2.74
N VAL A 26 3.98 7.16 -2.90
CA VAL A 26 3.30 7.92 -1.84
C VAL A 26 1.81 8.01 -2.18
N LYS A 27 0.97 8.02 -1.14
CA LYS A 27 -0.48 8.11 -1.28
C LYS A 27 -1.01 9.16 -0.31
N ALA A 28 -1.85 10.05 -0.80
CA ALA A 28 -2.54 11.02 0.03
C ALA A 28 -3.96 11.21 -0.50
N GLY A 29 -4.87 11.63 0.37
CA GLY A 29 -6.27 11.82 -0.02
C GLY A 29 -7.14 12.31 1.12
N TYR A 30 -8.44 12.38 0.83
CA TYR A 30 -9.47 12.75 1.78
C TYR A 30 -10.32 11.53 2.13
N ASN A 31 -10.65 11.37 3.42
CA ASN A 31 -11.57 10.37 3.91
C ASN A 31 -12.77 11.03 4.59
N LEU A 32 -13.96 10.52 4.30
CA LEU A 32 -15.18 10.80 5.04
C LEU A 32 -15.74 9.46 5.55
N SER A 33 -15.51 9.16 6.83
CA SER A 33 -15.94 7.91 7.45
C SER A 33 -17.22 8.11 8.24
N THR A 34 -18.08 7.09 8.28
CA THR A 34 -19.29 7.08 9.12
C THR A 34 -19.42 5.72 9.77
N VAL A 35 -19.72 5.70 11.07
CA VAL A 35 -19.91 4.46 11.82
C VAL A 35 -21.38 4.34 12.21
N LYS A 36 -21.96 3.17 11.94
CA LYS A 36 -23.33 2.83 12.33
C LYS A 36 -23.25 1.80 13.45
N PHE A 37 -23.72 2.17 14.64
CA PHE A 37 -23.97 1.23 15.74
C PHE A 37 -25.48 1.01 15.86
N THR A 38 -25.89 -0.17 16.33
CA THR A 38 -27.30 -0.53 16.46
C THR A 38 -28.04 0.47 17.35
N GLY A 39 -28.81 1.37 16.72
CA GLY A 39 -29.61 2.39 17.40
C GLY A 39 -29.05 3.82 17.35
N GLU A 40 -27.76 4.00 17.04
CA GLU A 40 -27.12 5.33 17.06
C GLU A 40 -26.33 5.60 15.78
N LYS A 41 -26.64 6.75 15.14
CA LYS A 41 -25.87 7.29 14.02
C LYS A 41 -24.85 8.28 14.58
N LEU A 42 -23.56 7.96 14.40
CA LEU A 42 -22.48 8.88 14.72
C LEU A 42 -22.26 9.86 13.57
N ASP A 43 -21.85 11.08 13.90
CA ASP A 43 -21.56 12.09 12.89
C ASP A 43 -20.37 11.67 12.03
N PRO A 44 -20.43 11.91 10.70
CA PRO A 44 -19.33 11.61 9.82
C PRO A 44 -18.04 12.30 10.24
N LYS A 45 -16.93 11.56 10.23
CA LYS A 45 -15.59 12.09 10.52
C LYS A 45 -14.83 12.31 9.23
N SER A 46 -14.40 13.56 9.01
CA SER A 46 -13.54 13.94 7.91
C SER A 46 -12.08 13.99 8.31
N PHE A 47 -11.19 13.50 7.45
CA PHE A 47 -9.74 13.56 7.68
C PHE A 47 -8.94 13.49 6.37
N PHE A 48 -7.87 14.27 6.27
CA PHE A 48 -6.89 14.12 5.19
C PHE A 48 -5.82 13.12 5.59
N TYR A 49 -5.62 12.09 4.79
CA TYR A 49 -4.62 11.07 5.04
C TYR A 49 -3.41 11.21 4.13
N ALA A 50 -2.28 10.71 4.60
CA ALA A 50 -1.04 10.59 3.83
C ALA A 50 -0.29 9.33 4.25
N GLY A 51 0.52 8.79 3.35
CA GLY A 51 1.25 7.56 3.60
C GLY A 51 2.06 7.07 2.41
N GLY A 52 2.64 5.89 2.60
CA GLY A 52 3.41 5.19 1.58
C GLY A 52 2.66 3.97 1.07
N LEU A 53 3.00 3.54 -0.14
CA LEU A 53 2.59 2.25 -0.69
C LEU A 53 3.78 1.51 -1.28
N VAL A 54 3.68 0.19 -1.25
CA VAL A 54 4.55 -0.72 -1.97
C VAL A 54 3.66 -1.62 -2.82
N GLU A 55 3.92 -1.68 -4.10
CA GLU A 55 3.19 -2.50 -5.05
C GLU A 55 4.10 -3.58 -5.61
N TYR A 56 3.61 -4.81 -5.65
CA TYR A 56 4.25 -5.96 -6.25
C TYR A 56 3.41 -6.46 -7.43
N SER A 57 3.93 -6.31 -8.65
CA SER A 57 3.25 -6.79 -9.86
C SER A 57 3.44 -8.29 -10.05
N LEU A 58 2.36 -9.07 -9.91
CA LEU A 58 2.35 -10.52 -10.19
C LEU A 58 2.29 -10.82 -11.69
N SER A 59 1.63 -9.95 -12.44
CA SER A 59 1.53 -9.98 -13.91
C SER A 59 1.27 -8.55 -14.43
N PRO A 60 1.35 -8.30 -15.74
CA PRO A 60 1.03 -6.98 -16.31
C PRO A 60 -0.39 -6.47 -16.02
N LYS A 61 -1.31 -7.33 -15.56
CA LYS A 61 -2.70 -6.98 -15.25
C LYS A 61 -3.07 -7.11 -13.78
N VAL A 62 -2.22 -7.74 -12.97
CA VAL A 62 -2.53 -8.08 -11.57
C VAL A 62 -1.35 -7.74 -10.69
N ALA A 63 -1.59 -6.95 -9.66
CA ALA A 63 -0.61 -6.57 -8.66
C ALA A 63 -1.21 -6.66 -7.25
N VAL A 64 -0.36 -6.88 -6.26
CA VAL A 64 -0.70 -6.77 -4.84
C VAL A 64 -0.05 -5.50 -4.32
N GLN A 65 -0.82 -4.66 -3.65
CA GLN A 65 -0.35 -3.40 -3.07
C GLN A 65 -0.52 -3.43 -1.55
N GLY A 66 0.58 -3.18 -0.84
CA GLY A 66 0.58 -2.88 0.58
C GLY A 66 0.59 -1.36 0.78
N GLU A 67 -0.26 -0.86 1.68
CA GLU A 67 -0.37 0.56 1.99
C GLU A 67 -0.14 0.79 3.48
N LEU A 68 0.58 1.86 3.83
CA LEU A 68 0.73 2.35 5.19
C LEU A 68 0.29 3.80 5.23
N LEU A 69 -0.89 4.05 5.81
CA LEU A 69 -1.54 5.36 5.82
C LEU A 69 -1.67 5.90 7.25
N TYR A 70 -1.24 7.13 7.48
CA TYR A 70 -1.66 7.92 8.63
C TYR A 70 -3.03 8.52 8.33
N THR A 71 -4.07 7.98 8.96
CA THR A 71 -5.47 8.38 8.74
C THR A 71 -6.27 8.29 10.04
N GLN A 72 -7.41 8.98 10.08
CA GLN A 72 -8.40 8.80 11.13
C GLN A 72 -9.71 8.34 10.50
N ILE A 73 -10.25 7.25 11.01
CA ILE A 73 -11.55 6.70 10.63
C ILE A 73 -12.42 6.55 11.88
N GLY A 74 -13.73 6.67 11.70
CA GLY A 74 -14.69 6.57 12.79
C GLY A 74 -15.91 7.47 12.60
N GLY A 75 -16.65 7.67 13.69
CA GLY A 75 -17.68 8.70 13.80
C GLY A 75 -17.42 9.56 15.03
N LYS A 76 -17.89 10.80 15.02
CA LYS A 76 -17.89 11.64 16.24
C LYS A 76 -19.17 11.32 17.03
N MET A 77 -19.01 11.06 18.32
CA MET A 77 -20.14 11.09 19.25
C MET A 77 -20.38 12.58 19.56
N SER A 78 -21.56 13.10 19.20
CA SER A 78 -21.96 14.42 19.66
C SER A 78 -22.34 14.28 21.12
N THR A 79 -21.39 14.56 22.02
CA THR A 79 -21.70 14.79 23.42
C THR A 79 -22.23 16.21 23.51
N GLU A 80 -23.55 16.34 23.67
CA GLU A 80 -24.17 17.57 24.18
C GLU A 80 -23.85 17.72 25.67
#